data_AF-A0A7X8BNY9-F1
#
_entry.id   AF-A0A7X8BNY9-F1
#
_cell.length_a   1.000
_cell.length_b   1.000
_cell.length_c   1.000
_cell.angle_alpha   90.00
_cell.angle_beta   90.00
_cell.angle_gamma   90.00
#
_symmetry.space_group_name_H-M   'P 1'
#
loop_
_entity.id
_entity.type
_entity.pdbx_description
1 polymer ?
#
loop_
_entity_poly.entity_id
_entity_poly.type
_entity_poly.pdbx_seq_one_letter_code
_entity_poly.pdbx_strand_id
1 'polypeptide(L)'
;MSYLQQITIATLVFLSVISCTPTTRGDSTTNIEKAVPVWAEGREKEMNLNLGFRGSFTAEEAQNAQIKIAASTLYRMYVNGHFIGSGPARAAHGYFRIDEFPVG
;
A
#
# COMPACT_ATOMS: atom_id res chain seq x y z
N MET A 1 16.21 28.48 45.29
CA MET A 1 16.39 28.07 43.88
C MET A 1 16.69 29.33 43.08
N SER A 2 17.83 29.45 42.42
CA SER A 2 18.19 30.69 41.71
C SER A 2 17.40 30.83 40.40
N TYR A 3 17.15 32.07 39.97
CA TYR A 3 16.41 32.37 38.73
C TYR A 3 16.99 31.66 37.49
N LEU A 4 18.33 31.46 37.47
CA LEU A 4 19.01 30.67 36.44
C LEU A 4 18.56 29.21 36.42
N GLN A 5 18.32 28.57 37.57
CA GLN A 5 17.85 27.18 37.63
C GLN A 5 16.44 27.03 37.07
N GLN A 6 15.56 28.04 37.28
CA GLN A 6 14.21 28.02 36.74
C GLN A 6 14.21 28.16 35.21
N ILE A 7 15.06 29.02 34.65
CA ILE A 7 15.19 29.18 33.20
C ILE A 7 15.67 27.88 32.57
N THR A 8 16.72 27.25 33.10
CA THR A 8 17.28 26.01 32.53
C THR A 8 16.29 24.84 32.56
N ILE A 9 15.49 24.71 33.64
CA ILE A 9 14.44 23.69 33.72
C ILE A 9 13.34 23.97 32.70
N ALA A 10 12.95 25.24 32.52
CA ALA A 10 11.93 25.62 31.55
C ALA A 10 12.38 25.33 30.10
N THR A 11 13.63 25.60 29.72
CA THR A 11 14.13 25.28 28.38
C THR A 11 14.25 23.78 28.12
N LEU A 12 14.68 22.99 29.09
CA LEU A 12 14.74 21.52 28.97
C LEU A 12 13.36 20.89 28.81
N VAL A 13 12.34 21.41 29.50
CA VAL A 13 10.96 20.98 29.34
C VAL A 13 10.41 21.37 27.97
N PHE A 14 10.78 22.54 27.44
CA PHE A 14 10.31 22.99 26.12
C PHE A 14 10.93 22.18 24.95
N LEU A 15 12.19 21.77 25.07
CA LEU A 15 12.89 20.97 24.06
C LEU A 15 12.39 19.52 23.97
N SER A 16 11.86 18.94 25.05
CA SER A 16 11.33 17.57 25.03
C SER A 16 9.97 17.47 24.33
N VAL A 17 9.18 18.55 24.29
CA VAL A 17 7.86 18.55 23.63
C VAL A 17 7.97 18.53 22.11
N ILE A 18 9.06 19.04 21.54
CA ILE A 18 9.27 19.12 20.08
C ILE A 18 9.55 17.72 19.48
N SER A 19 10.16 16.80 20.23
CA SER A 19 10.39 15.41 19.78
C SER A 19 9.13 14.54 19.75
N CYS A 20 8.01 15.01 20.30
CA CYS A 20 6.78 14.23 20.43
C CYS A 20 5.67 14.66 19.48
N THR A 21 5.97 15.40 18.40
CA THR A 21 4.96 15.57 17.35
C THR A 21 4.75 14.21 16.67
N PRO A 22 3.56 13.58 16.78
CA PRO A 22 3.28 12.39 16.00
C PRO A 22 3.40 12.78 14.53
N THR A 23 4.33 12.15 13.81
CA THR A 23 4.28 12.17 12.34
C THR A 23 3.00 11.47 11.97
N THR A 24 1.96 12.23 11.66
CA THR A 24 0.77 11.73 10.98
C THR A 24 1.21 11.34 9.58
N ARG A 25 1.78 10.14 9.44
CA ARG A 25 1.79 9.44 8.16
C ARG A 25 0.31 9.33 7.81
N GLY A 26 -0.15 10.13 6.85
CA GLY A 26 -1.54 10.11 6.43
C GLY A 26 -1.93 8.65 6.20
N ASP A 27 -2.89 8.15 6.98
CA ASP A 27 -3.37 6.79 6.85
C ASP A 27 -4.19 6.77 5.56
N SER A 28 -3.49 6.56 4.44
CA SER A 28 -4.12 6.40 3.14
C SER A 28 -4.90 5.09 3.21
N THR A 29 -6.22 5.19 3.35
CA THR A 29 -7.11 4.03 3.32
C THR A 29 -6.77 3.15 2.13
N THR A 30 -6.23 1.96 2.39
CA THR A 30 -5.94 0.94 1.38
C THR A 30 -7.26 0.36 0.87
N ASN A 31 -7.90 1.07 -0.05
CA ASN A 31 -9.12 0.65 -0.71
C ASN A 31 -8.95 0.68 -2.24
N ILE A 32 -9.76 -0.12 -2.93
CA ILE A 32 -9.93 -0.13 -4.38
C ILE A 32 -11.25 0.59 -4.70
N GLU A 33 -11.17 1.74 -5.37
CA GLU A 33 -12.35 2.61 -5.57
C GLU A 33 -13.17 2.25 -6.81
N LYS A 34 -12.50 1.99 -7.95
CA LYS A 34 -13.15 1.86 -9.26
C LYS A 34 -12.98 0.50 -9.93
N ALA A 35 -11.97 -0.28 -9.52
CA ALA A 35 -11.71 -1.56 -10.15
C ALA A 35 -12.70 -2.62 -9.65
N VAL A 36 -13.09 -3.52 -10.56
CA VAL A 36 -13.97 -4.66 -10.27
C VAL A 36 -13.16 -5.96 -10.39
N PRO A 37 -13.50 -7.01 -9.63
CA PRO A 37 -12.89 -8.31 -9.80
C PRO A 37 -13.23 -8.89 -11.16
N VAL A 38 -12.26 -9.57 -11.79
CA VAL A 38 -12.42 -10.23 -13.09
C VAL A 38 -12.00 -11.68 -13.01
N TRP A 39 -12.62 -12.53 -13.82
CA TRP A 39 -12.31 -13.96 -13.91
C TRP A 39 -12.60 -14.48 -15.33
N ALA A 40 -12.13 -15.69 -15.65
CA ALA A 40 -12.51 -16.36 -16.88
C ALA A 40 -13.96 -16.87 -16.79
N GLU A 41 -14.77 -16.56 -17.80
CA GLU A 41 -16.20 -16.89 -17.84
C GLU A 41 -16.44 -18.41 -17.73
N GLY A 42 -17.32 -18.82 -16.81
CA GLY A 42 -17.68 -20.23 -16.58
C GLY A 42 -16.61 -21.08 -15.90
N ARG A 43 -15.52 -20.46 -15.40
CA ARG A 43 -14.36 -21.14 -14.79
C ARG A 43 -14.19 -20.80 -13.31
N GLU A 44 -15.19 -20.20 -12.67
CA GLU A 44 -15.12 -19.71 -11.29
C GLU A 44 -14.98 -20.80 -10.23
N LYS A 45 -15.31 -22.05 -10.57
CA LYS A 45 -15.22 -23.22 -9.66
C LYS A 45 -14.07 -24.16 -9.99
N GLU A 46 -13.28 -23.87 -11.03
CA GLU A 46 -12.21 -24.77 -11.43
C GLU A 46 -11.02 -24.72 -10.48
N MET A 47 -10.52 -25.89 -10.10
CA MET A 47 -9.34 -26.03 -9.24
C MET A 47 -8.05 -26.05 -10.07
N ASN A 48 -6.98 -25.49 -9.51
CA ASN A 48 -5.62 -25.51 -10.10
C ASN A 48 -5.51 -24.82 -11.47
N LEU A 49 -6.32 -23.78 -11.69
CA LEU A 49 -6.31 -22.98 -12.92
C LEU A 49 -5.31 -21.81 -12.80
N ASN A 50 -4.47 -21.62 -13.83
CA ASN A 50 -3.62 -20.44 -13.98
C ASN A 50 -4.19 -19.55 -15.10
N LEU A 51 -4.45 -18.27 -14.78
CA LEU A 51 -5.01 -17.29 -15.72
C LEU A 51 -4.05 -16.12 -15.91
N GLY A 52 -3.98 -15.63 -17.14
CA GLY A 52 -3.31 -14.38 -17.49
C GLY A 52 -4.34 -13.27 -17.76
N PHE A 53 -4.19 -12.14 -17.09
CA PHE A 53 -4.98 -10.94 -17.35
C PHE A 53 -4.05 -9.85 -17.90
N ARG A 54 -4.49 -9.18 -18.97
CA ARG A 54 -3.72 -8.12 -19.62
C ARG A 54 -4.61 -6.93 -19.89
N GLY A 55 -4.15 -5.75 -19.47
CA GLY A 55 -4.72 -4.46 -19.83
C GLY A 55 -3.67 -3.57 -20.46
N SER A 56 -4.11 -2.61 -21.25
CA SER A 56 -3.28 -1.52 -21.77
C SER A 56 -3.99 -0.21 -21.52
N PHE A 57 -3.24 0.80 -21.10
CA PHE A 57 -3.74 2.14 -20.86
C PHE A 57 -2.67 3.14 -21.28
N THR A 58 -3.08 4.37 -21.57
CA THR A 58 -2.16 5.49 -21.73
C THR A 58 -2.17 6.26 -20.42
N ALA A 59 -0.99 6.54 -19.88
CA ALA A 59 -0.82 7.40 -18.73
C ALA A 59 0.08 8.57 -19.12
N GLU A 60 -0.24 9.75 -18.61
CA GLU A 60 0.71 10.86 -18.60
C GLU A 60 1.88 10.49 -17.69
N GLU A 61 3.04 11.11 -17.91
CA GLU A 61 4.24 10.90 -17.11
C GLU A 61 3.97 11.35 -15.66
N ALA A 62 3.55 10.40 -14.82
CA ALA A 62 3.19 10.64 -13.44
C ALA A 62 4.41 10.33 -12.57
N GLN A 63 4.85 11.32 -11.80
CA GLN A 63 6.02 11.15 -10.92
C GLN A 63 5.79 10.14 -9.78
N ASN A 64 4.56 9.71 -9.52
CA ASN A 64 4.21 8.82 -8.40
C ASN A 64 2.99 7.93 -8.71
N ALA A 65 3.04 7.11 -9.76
CA ALA A 65 1.99 6.13 -10.00
C ALA A 65 2.14 4.91 -9.07
N GLN A 66 1.01 4.32 -8.68
CA GLN A 66 0.96 3.13 -7.85
C GLN A 66 -0.02 2.09 -8.40
N ILE A 67 0.27 0.82 -8.17
CA ILE A 67 -0.68 -0.28 -8.40
C ILE A 67 -1.18 -0.77 -7.05
N LYS A 68 -2.50 -0.92 -6.93
CA LYS A 68 -3.15 -1.67 -5.85
C LYS A 68 -3.72 -2.96 -6.44
N ILE A 69 -3.43 -4.11 -5.83
CA ILE A 69 -3.85 -5.40 -6.35
C ILE A 69 -4.22 -6.38 -5.22
N ALA A 70 -5.31 -7.12 -5.44
CA ALA A 70 -5.67 -8.31 -4.68
C ALA A 70 -6.02 -9.43 -5.66
N ALA A 71 -5.77 -10.69 -5.30
CA ALA A 71 -6.08 -11.83 -6.15
C ALA A 71 -6.48 -13.06 -5.34
N SER A 72 -7.16 -13.99 -5.99
CA SER A 72 -7.48 -15.31 -5.47
C SER A 72 -6.87 -16.38 -6.38
N THR A 73 -5.93 -17.23 -5.95
CA THR A 73 -5.24 -17.26 -4.64
C THR A 73 -3.87 -16.58 -4.65
N LEU A 74 -3.22 -16.49 -5.82
CA LEU A 74 -1.89 -15.92 -6.01
C LEU A 74 -1.84 -15.12 -7.32
N TYR A 75 -1.00 -14.09 -7.38
CA TYR A 75 -0.69 -13.35 -8.60
C TYR A 75 0.81 -13.17 -8.79
N ARG A 76 1.20 -12.94 -10.06
CA ARG A 76 2.49 -12.40 -10.45
C ARG A 76 2.25 -11.24 -11.42
N MET A 77 2.80 -10.07 -11.09
CA MET A 77 2.50 -8.83 -11.80
C MET A 77 3.70 -8.33 -12.60
N TYR A 78 3.40 -7.87 -13.81
CA TYR A 78 4.35 -7.26 -14.72
C TYR A 78 3.80 -5.95 -15.27
N VAL A 79 4.64 -4.93 -15.39
CA VAL A 79 4.31 -3.65 -16.02
C VAL A 79 5.34 -3.39 -17.11
N ASN A 80 4.88 -3.16 -18.34
CA ASN A 80 5.75 -3.00 -19.52
C ASN A 80 6.80 -4.12 -19.66
N GLY A 81 6.42 -5.36 -19.33
CA GLY A 81 7.31 -6.53 -19.39
C GLY A 81 8.24 -6.72 -18.18
N HIS A 82 8.35 -5.73 -17.30
CA HIS A 82 9.19 -5.80 -16.10
C HIS A 82 8.41 -6.40 -14.93
N PHE A 83 9.05 -7.30 -14.19
CA PHE A 83 8.46 -7.89 -12.99
C PHE A 83 8.38 -6.86 -11.87
N ILE A 84 7.19 -6.69 -11.27
CA ILE A 84 6.97 -5.73 -10.18
C ILE A 84 6.82 -6.45 -8.84
N GLY A 85 6.10 -7.57 -8.79
CA GLY A 85 5.82 -8.25 -7.54
C GLY A 85 4.93 -9.47 -7.66
N SER A 86 4.82 -10.19 -6.55
CA SER A 86 3.96 -11.37 -6.42
C SER A 86 3.27 -11.36 -5.06
N GLY A 87 2.07 -11.90 -5.00
CA GLY A 87 1.26 -11.94 -3.80
C GLY A 87 -0.03 -12.72 -4.01
N PRO A 88 -1.12 -12.41 -3.30
CA PRO A 88 -1.13 -11.54 -2.13
C PRO A 88 -0.46 -12.20 -0.93
N ALA A 89 -0.09 -11.39 0.08
CA ALA A 89 0.26 -11.93 1.39
C ALA A 89 -0.93 -12.72 1.95
N ARG A 90 -0.65 -13.86 2.60
CA ARG A 90 -1.70 -14.73 3.18
C ARG A 90 -2.57 -13.95 4.15
N ALA A 91 -3.88 -14.13 4.03
CA ALA A 91 -4.89 -13.53 4.89
C ALA A 91 -5.75 -14.62 5.57
N ALA A 92 -6.57 -14.21 6.54
CA ALA A 92 -7.57 -15.09 7.13
C ALA A 92 -8.62 -15.51 6.09
N HIS A 93 -9.33 -16.61 6.36
CA HIS A 93 -10.36 -17.10 5.46
C HIS A 93 -11.42 -16.03 5.18
N GLY A 94 -11.77 -15.84 3.90
CA GLY A 94 -12.72 -14.82 3.45
C GLY A 94 -12.14 -13.42 3.32
N TYR A 95 -10.86 -13.21 3.66
CA TYR A 95 -10.18 -11.93 3.49
C TYR A 95 -9.10 -12.03 2.42
N PHE A 96 -8.92 -10.93 1.69
CA PHE A 96 -7.84 -10.77 0.73
C PHE A 96 -7.09 -9.49 1.08
N ARG A 97 -5.76 -9.57 1.19
CA ARG A 97 -4.92 -8.39 1.37
C ARG A 97 -4.74 -7.70 0.02
N ILE A 98 -4.78 -6.38 0.06
CA ILE A 98 -4.42 -5.51 -1.05
C ILE A 98 -2.94 -5.20 -0.88
N ASP A 99 -2.14 -5.56 -1.87
CA ASP A 99 -0.75 -5.14 -1.95
C ASP A 99 -0.67 -3.83 -2.76
N GLU A 100 0.27 -2.96 -2.38
CA GLU A 100 0.53 -1.70 -3.06
C GLU A 100 1.98 -1.66 -3.56
N PHE A 101 2.18 -1.30 -4.84
CA PHE A 101 3.51 -1.18 -5.45
C PHE A 101 3.66 0.17 -6.13
N PRO A 102 4.76 0.92 -5.90
CA PRO A 102 5.10 2.04 -6.75
C PRO A 102 5.44 1.54 -8.16
N VAL A 103 5.00 2.27 -9.17
CA VAL A 103 5.36 2.05 -10.58
C VAL A 103 5.88 3.36 -11.14
N GLY A 104 7.20 3.51 -11.11
CA GLY A 104 7.96 4.63 -11.65
C GLY A 104 8.84 4.18 -12.81
#